data_AF-S4PCN5-F1
#
_entry.id   AF-S4PCN5-F1
#
_cell.length_a   1.000
_cell.length_b   1.000
_cell.length_c   1.000
_cell.angle_alpha   90.00
_cell.angle_beta   90.00
_cell.angle_gamma   90.00
#
_symmetry.space_group_name_H-M   'P 1'
#
loop_
_entity.id
_entity.type
_entity.pdbx_description
1 polymer ?
#
loop_
_entity_poly.entity_id
_entity_poly.type
_entity_poly.pdbx_seq_one_letter_code
_entity_poly.pdbx_strand_id
1 'polypeptide(L)' 'INVSFPNAVLNAMVKDHFTNDQYYELTDPVEKTYEKRAENSIFFEVDGPYLAMVLPASKEEGKKLKKRYAVFNFDGS' A
#
# COMPACT_ATOMS: atom_id res chain seq x y z
N ILE A 1 5.76 14.34 13.22
CA ILE A 1 5.28 13.84 11.91
C ILE A 1 6.46 13.16 11.24
N ASN A 2 6.42 11.84 11.08
CA ASN A 2 7.47 11.10 10.37
C ASN A 2 7.03 10.98 8.91
N VAL A 3 7.74 11.61 7.98
CA VAL A 3 7.37 11.65 6.56
C VAL A 3 8.40 10.84 5.76
N SER A 4 8.00 9.65 5.33
CA SER A 4 8.75 8.90 4.33
C SER A 4 8.40 9.46 2.95
N PHE A 5 9.38 10.04 2.26
CA PHE A 5 9.19 10.63 0.93
C PHE A 5 8.67 9.60 -0.10
N PRO A 6 9.23 8.38 -0.22
CA PRO A 6 8.67 7.36 -1.09
C PRO A 6 7.22 7.00 -0.75
N ASN A 7 6.88 6.94 0.55
CA ASN A 7 5.52 6.66 0.99
C ASN A 7 4.55 7.76 0.56
N ALA A 8 4.94 9.02 0.77
CA ALA A 8 4.12 10.17 0.42
C ALA A 8 3.85 10.24 -1.09
N VAL A 9 4.87 9.97 -1.91
CA VAL A 9 4.73 9.96 -3.38
C VAL A 9 3.76 8.85 -3.82
N LEU A 10 3.93 7.62 -3.31
CA LEU A 10 3.04 6.52 -3.66
C LEU A 10 1.59 6.77 -3.22
N ASN A 11 1.40 7.31 -2.01
CA ASN A 11 0.06 7.65 -1.52
C ASN A 11 -0.59 8.78 -2.30
N ALA A 12 0.19 9.77 -2.76
CA ALA A 12 -0.32 10.80 -3.66
C ALA A 12 -0.78 10.19 -5.00
N MET A 13 0.01 9.31 -5.60
CA MET A 13 -0.36 8.62 -6.84
C MET A 13 -1.61 7.74 -6.65
N VAL A 14 -1.73 7.04 -5.52
CA VAL A 14 -2.92 6.23 -5.21
C VAL A 14 -4.16 7.09 -5.10
N LYS A 15 -4.05 8.23 -4.41
CA LYS A 15 -5.15 9.19 -4.31
C LYS A 15 -5.56 9.70 -5.68
N ASP A 16 -4.63 10.06 -6.55
CA ASP A 16 -4.97 10.67 -7.84
C ASP A 16 -5.57 9.66 -8.83
N HIS A 17 -5.15 8.39 -8.79
CA HIS A 17 -5.59 7.39 -9.77
C HIS A 17 -6.69 6.43 -9.29
N PHE A 18 -6.87 6.27 -7.98
CA PHE A 18 -7.75 5.23 -7.41
C PHE A 18 -8.78 5.75 -6.40
N THR A 19 -8.98 7.07 -6.31
CA THR A 19 -10.07 7.62 -5.49
C THR A 19 -11.42 7.32 -6.11
N ASN A 20 -12.34 6.81 -5.31
CA ASN A 20 -13.72 6.62 -5.73
C ASN A 20 -14.48 7.93 -5.54
N ASP A 21 -14.62 8.70 -6.61
CA ASP A 21 -15.42 9.93 -6.61
C ASP A 21 -16.93 9.69 -6.55
N GLN A 22 -17.39 8.44 -6.61
CA GLN A 22 -18.82 8.05 -6.66
C GLN A 22 -19.28 7.32 -5.39
N TYR A 23 -18.63 7.54 -4.26
CA TYR A 23 -19.05 6.93 -3.01
C TYR A 23 -20.33 7.61 -2.49
N TYR A 24 -21.43 6.85 -2.39
CA TYR A 24 -22.69 7.35 -1.84
C TYR A 24 -22.86 6.88 -0.40
N GLU A 25 -23.18 7.82 0.49
CA GLU A 25 -23.45 7.57 1.90
C GLU A 25 -24.86 8.03 2.24
N LEU A 26 -25.61 7.21 2.97
CA LEU A 26 -26.98 7.51 3.38
C LEU A 26 -26.93 8.51 4.55
N THR A 27 -27.38 9.74 4.30
CA THR A 27 -27.36 10.82 5.30
C THR A 27 -28.71 11.00 5.98
N ASP A 28 -29.82 10.71 5.28
CA ASP A 28 -31.17 10.71 5.85
C ASP A 28 -31.87 9.36 5.56
N PRO A 29 -32.03 8.49 6.58
CA PRO A 29 -32.70 7.20 6.42
C PRO A 29 -34.22 7.28 6.17
N VAL A 30 -34.88 8.37 6.57
CA VAL A 30 -36.33 8.54 6.45
C VAL A 30 -36.67 9.00 5.04
N GLU A 31 -36.01 10.06 4.59
CA GLU A 31 -36.19 10.62 3.24
C GLU A 31 -35.37 9.86 2.17
N LYS A 32 -34.55 8.88 2.59
CA LYS A 32 -33.65 8.10 1.73
C LYS A 32 -32.69 8.99 0.93
N THR A 33 -32.16 10.01 1.57
CA THR A 33 -31.23 10.95 0.95
C THR A 33 -29.81 10.41 1.03
N TYR A 34 -29.10 10.47 -0.10
CA TYR A 34 -27.70 10.06 -0.22
C TYR A 34 -26.83 11.25 -0.57
N GLU A 35 -25.71 11.38 0.13
CA GLU A 35 -24.64 12.31 -0.22
C GLU A 35 -23.53 11.59 -0.96
N LYS A 36 -23.00 12.23 -2.01
CA LYS A 36 -21.87 11.71 -2.78
C LYS A 36 -20.58 12.35 -2.27
N ARG A 37 -19.59 11.53 -1.91
CA ARG A 37 -18.25 11.99 -1.52
C ARG A 37 -17.15 11.23 -2.25
N ALA A 38 -15.98 11.84 -2.34
CA ALA A 38 -14.77 11.18 -2.79
C ALA A 38 -14.18 10.37 -1.63
N GLU A 39 -14.03 9.06 -1.81
CA GLU A 39 -13.53 8.16 -0.78
C GLU A 39 -12.32 7.37 -1.28
N ASN A 40 -11.26 7.35 -0.47
CA ASN A 40 -10.09 6.51 -0.69
C ASN A 40 -9.41 6.21 0.64
N SER A 41 -9.38 4.93 1.01
CA SER A 41 -8.76 4.43 2.23
C SER A 41 -7.51 3.58 1.98
N ILE A 42 -6.98 3.62 0.74
CA ILE A 42 -5.79 2.87 0.35
C ILE A 42 -4.55 3.69 0.70
N PHE A 43 -3.75 3.18 1.64
CA PHE A 43 -2.49 3.79 2.04
C PHE A 43 -1.38 2.75 2.09
N PHE A 44 -0.23 3.13 1.56
CA PHE A 44 1.03 2.47 1.81
C PHE A 44 1.56 2.87 3.18
N GLU A 45 2.18 1.89 3.83
CA GLU A 45 3.06 2.05 4.96
C GLU A 45 4.45 1.56 4.57
N VAL A 46 5.48 2.15 5.19
CA VAL A 46 6.86 1.73 4.96
C VAL A 46 7.32 0.98 6.19
N ASP A 47 7.69 -0.27 5.98
CA ASP A 47 8.33 -1.13 6.96
C ASP A 47 9.83 -1.26 6.61
N GLY A 48 10.69 -0.82 7.54
CA GLY A 48 12.14 -0.66 7.34
C GLY A 48 12.67 0.69 7.85
N PRO A 49 13.97 0.99 7.64
CA PRO A 49 14.93 0.24 6.83
C PRO A 49 15.35 -1.10 7.45
N TYR A 50 15.75 -2.04 6.60
CA TYR A 50 16.33 -3.34 7.00
C TYR A 50 17.83 -3.40 6.69
N LEU A 51 18.55 -4.30 7.36
CA LEU A 51 19.97 -4.51 7.15
C LEU A 51 20.25 -5.27 5.84
N ALA A 52 19.51 -6.35 5.61
CA ALA A 52 19.71 -7.20 4.43
C ALA A 52 18.41 -7.90 3.99
N MET A 53 18.34 -8.20 2.69
CA MET A 53 17.30 -9.05 2.09
C MET A 53 17.97 -10.09 1.19
N VAL A 54 17.67 -11.37 1.40
CA VAL A 54 18.25 -12.50 0.67
C VAL A 54 17.18 -13.15 -0.20
N LEU A 55 17.45 -13.27 -1.50
CA LEU A 55 16.55 -13.87 -2.49
C LEU A 55 17.19 -15.15 -3.08
N PRO A 56 16.53 -16.32 -3.01
CA PRO A 56 17.04 -17.55 -3.59
C PRO A 56 16.87 -17.58 -5.11
N ALA A 57 17.86 -18.11 -5.82
CA ALA A 57 17.79 -18.34 -7.27
C ALA A 57 17.17 -19.70 -7.61
N SER A 58 16.48 -19.77 -8.75
CA SER A 58 16.05 -21.05 -9.33
C SER A 58 17.24 -21.80 -9.92
N LYS A 59 17.16 -23.13 -9.95
CA LYS A 59 18.11 -23.97 -10.70
C LYS A 59 17.84 -23.94 -12.21
N GLU A 60 16.60 -23.65 -12.61
CA GLU A 60 16.20 -23.55 -14.01
C GLU A 60 16.48 -22.15 -14.55
N GLU A 61 17.15 -22.06 -15.70
CA GLU A 61 17.43 -20.81 -16.40
C GLU A 61 16.12 -20.06 -16.73
N GLY A 62 16.08 -18.76 -16.45
CA GLY A 62 14.92 -17.92 -16.73
C GLY A 62 13.75 -18.05 -15.74
N LYS A 63 13.74 -19.04 -14.82
CA LYS A 63 12.71 -19.12 -13.78
C LYS A 63 13.11 -18.32 -12.55
N LYS A 64 12.26 -17.39 -12.12
CA LYS A 64 12.41 -16.67 -10.85
C LYS A 64 11.56 -17.35 -9.77
N LEU A 65 12.17 -17.66 -8.62
CA LEU A 65 11.43 -18.12 -7.45
C LEU A 65 10.72 -16.90 -6.83
N LYS A 66 9.40 -16.84 -6.97
CA LYS A 66 8.58 -15.81 -6.33
C LYS A 66 8.22 -16.25 -4.91
N LYS A 67 7.95 -15.27 -4.02
CA LYS A 67 7.48 -15.50 -2.64
C LYS A 67 8.43 -16.32 -1.76
N ARG A 68 9.75 -16.26 -2.01
CA ARG A 68 10.78 -16.82 -1.13
C ARG A 68 11.83 -15.75 -0.90
N TYR A 69 11.97 -15.29 0.33
CA TYR A 69 12.96 -14.30 0.75
C TYR A 69 13.18 -14.38 2.27
N ALA A 70 14.34 -13.95 2.72
CA ALA A 70 14.64 -13.71 4.13
C ALA A 70 15.05 -12.24 4.31
N VAL A 71 14.64 -11.61 5.40
CA VAL A 71 14.93 -10.21 5.73
C VAL A 71 15.56 -10.17 7.11
N PHE A 72 16.58 -9.33 7.30
CA PHE A 72 17.29 -9.18 8.56
C PHE A 72 17.24 -7.74 9.04
N ASN A 73 17.00 -7.55 10.34
CA ASN A 73 17.00 -6.27 11.02
C ASN A 73 18.42 -5.83 11.41
N PHE A 74 18.57 -4.56 11.80
CA PHE A 74 19.86 -4.02 12.24
C PHE A 74 20.37 -4.58 13.57
N ASP A 75 19.47 -5.11 14.41
CA ASP A 75 19.83 -5.77 15.67
C ASP A 75 20.24 -7.25 15.49
N GLY A 76 20.26 -7.74 14.25
CA GLY A 76 20.62 -9.11 13.91
C GLY A 76 19.48 -10.13 13.97
N SER A 77 18.23 -9.68 14.23
CA SER A 77 17.03 -10.51 14.12
C SER A 77 16.51 -10.71 12.70
#